data_AF-A0A929CQD0-F1
#
_entry.id   AF-A0A929CQD0-F1
#
_cell.length_a   1.000
_cell.length_b   1.000
_cell.length_c   1.000
_cell.angle_alpha   90.00
_cell.angle_beta   90.00
_cell.angle_gamma   90.00
#
_symmetry.space_group_name_H-M   'P 1'
#
loop_
_entity.id
_entity.type
_entity.pdbx_description
1 polymer ?
#
loop_
_entity_poly.entity_id
_entity_poly.type
_entity_poly.pdbx_seq_one_letter_code
_entity_poly.pdbx_strand_id
1 'polypeptide(L)' 'TGRERKERKINLTIPQGKFMYHLPFPSADFQSVSKIMQIADVDKNNTSEILDIVDVLLEYGVIERE' A
#
# COMPACT_ATOMS: atom_id res chain seq x y z
N THR A 1 -8.57 -19.20 21.21
CA THR A 1 -7.32 -18.47 21.49
C THR A 1 -7.19 -17.38 20.46
N GLY A 2 -7.54 -16.14 20.82
CA GLY A 2 -7.56 -15.01 19.89
C GLY A 2 -6.14 -14.67 19.46
N ARG A 3 -5.88 -14.63 18.15
CA ARG A 3 -4.64 -14.05 17.62
C ARG A 3 -4.52 -12.64 18.19
N GLU A 4 -3.38 -12.33 18.82
CA GLU A 4 -3.11 -10.96 19.28
C GLU A 4 -3.17 -10.01 18.08
N ARG A 5 -4.26 -9.25 17.99
CA ARG A 5 -4.42 -8.25 16.95
C ARG A 5 -3.51 -7.07 17.30
N LYS A 6 -2.34 -6.99 16.67
CA LYS A 6 -1.51 -5.78 16.69
C LYS A 6 -2.10 -4.77 15.73
N GLU A 7 -2.93 -3.87 16.25
CA GLU A 7 -3.36 -2.70 15.48
C GLU A 7 -2.23 -1.68 15.39
N ARG A 8 -1.90 -1.24 14.18
CA ARG A 8 -0.97 -0.13 13.92
C ARG A 8 -1.77 1.00 13.26
N LYS A 9 -1.71 2.20 13.82
CA LYS A 9 -2.33 3.39 13.24
C LYS A 9 -1.29 4.16 12.44
N ILE A 10 -1.57 4.41 11.18
CA ILE A 10 -0.76 5.23 10.28
C ILE A 10 -1.65 6.38 9.79
N ASN A 11 -1.14 7.61 9.86
CA ASN A 11 -1.81 8.75 9.26
C ASN A 11 -1.46 8.76 7.76
N LEU A 12 -2.47 8.66 6.91
CA LEU A 12 -2.28 8.64 5.47
C LEU A 12 -2.60 10.01 4.88
N THR A 13 -1.83 10.40 3.87
CA THR A 13 -2.23 11.47 2.95
C THR A 13 -3.35 11.00 2.02
N ILE A 14 -4.00 11.92 1.32
CA ILE A 14 -5.04 11.57 0.34
C ILE A 14 -4.48 10.64 -0.76
N PRO A 15 -3.32 10.91 -1.37
CA PRO A 15 -2.77 10.01 -2.40
C PRO A 15 -2.41 8.63 -1.85
N GLN A 16 -1.84 8.55 -0.64
CA GLN A 16 -1.56 7.26 0.01
C GLN A 16 -2.84 6.46 0.28
N GLY A 17 -3.89 7.11 0.77
CA GLY A 17 -5.19 6.48 0.98
C GLY A 17 -5.80 5.94 -0.32
N LYS A 18 -5.76 6.72 -1.40
CA LYS A 18 -6.19 6.28 -2.73
C LYS A 18 -5.40 5.07 -3.23
N PHE A 19 -4.08 5.10 -3.10
CA PHE A 19 -3.20 3.99 -3.48
C PHE A 19 -3.53 2.72 -2.69
N MET A 20 -3.63 2.82 -1.36
CA MET A 20 -3.90 1.67 -0.49
C MET A 20 -5.25 1.02 -0.75
N TYR A 21 -6.27 1.80 -1.13
CA TYR A 21 -7.58 1.29 -1.51
C TYR A 21 -7.54 0.38 -2.75
N HIS A 22 -6.54 0.56 -3.62
CA HIS A 22 -6.38 -0.18 -4.87
C HIS A 22 -5.33 -1.29 -4.80
N LEU A 23 -4.81 -1.61 -3.60
CA LEU A 23 -3.91 -2.74 -3.44
C LEU A 23 -4.63 -4.05 -3.83
N PRO A 24 -3.95 -4.94 -4.57
CA PRO A 24 -4.51 -6.24 -4.90
C PRO A 24 -4.75 -7.07 -3.62
N PHE A 25 -5.79 -7.89 -3.63
CA PHE A 25 -5.96 -8.91 -2.60
C PHE A 25 -4.81 -9.94 -2.67
N PRO A 26 -4.46 -10.62 -1.56
CA PRO A 26 -3.39 -11.63 -1.56
C PRO A 26 -3.58 -12.78 -2.56
N SER A 27 -4.81 -13.01 -3.02
CA SER A 27 -5.14 -14.03 -4.02
C SER A 27 -5.11 -13.52 -5.47
N ALA A 28 -4.90 -12.22 -5.68
CA ALA A 28 -4.81 -11.63 -7.00
C ALA A 28 -3.37 -11.62 -7.50
N ASP A 29 -3.19 -11.49 -8.81
CA ASP A 29 -1.87 -11.39 -9.41
C ASP A 29 -1.09 -10.18 -8.87
N PHE A 30 0.24 -10.33 -8.82
CA PHE A 30 1.14 -9.26 -8.47
C PHE A 30 0.94 -8.04 -9.38
N GLN A 31 0.99 -6.83 -8.81
CA GLN A 31 0.91 -5.58 -9.55
C GLN A 31 2.02 -4.63 -9.14
N SER A 32 2.63 -3.98 -10.13
CA SER A 32 3.63 -2.95 -9.88
C SER A 32 3.01 -1.72 -9.22
N VAL A 33 3.80 -1.02 -8.39
CA VAL A 33 3.41 0.25 -7.76
C VAL A 33 2.91 1.25 -8.81
N SER A 34 3.59 1.36 -9.95
CA SER A 34 3.20 2.26 -11.04
C SER A 34 1.82 1.94 -11.62
N LYS A 35 1.47 0.65 -11.74
CA LYS A 35 0.16 0.23 -12.24
C LYS A 35 -0.94 0.56 -11.24
N ILE A 36 -0.68 0.33 -9.96
CA ILE A 36 -1.61 0.65 -8.87
C ILE A 36 -1.84 2.17 -8.78
N MET A 37 -0.78 2.97 -8.87
CA MET A 37 -0.90 4.44 -8.93
C MET A 37 -1.75 4.92 -10.11
N GLN A 38 -1.58 4.29 -11.28
CA GLN A 38 -2.37 4.61 -12.46
C GLN A 38 -3.87 4.35 -12.26
N ILE A 39 -4.24 3.18 -11.73
CA ILE A 39 -5.66 2.85 -11.49
C ILE A 39 -6.27 3.65 -10.33
N ALA A 40 -5.44 4.05 -9.37
CA ALA A 40 -5.84 4.86 -8.22
C ALA A 40 -5.95 6.36 -8.52
N ASP A 41 -5.66 6.78 -9.76
CA ASP A 41 -5.61 8.19 -10.16
C ASP A 41 -4.72 9.03 -9.21
N VAL A 42 -3.51 8.52 -8.98
CA VAL A 42 -2.47 9.17 -8.17
C VAL A 42 -1.45 9.82 -9.10
N ASP A 43 -1.29 11.14 -8.97
CA ASP A 43 -0.30 11.90 -9.73
C ASP A 43 1.12 11.38 -9.48
N LYS A 44 1.94 11.33 -10.53
CA LYS A 44 3.36 10.94 -10.48
C LYS A 44 4.19 11.84 -9.55
N ASN A 45 3.76 13.07 -9.31
CA ASN A 45 4.39 13.97 -8.34
C ASN A 45 4.35 13.40 -6.90
N ASN A 46 3.41 12.49 -6.62
CA ASN A 46 3.29 11.81 -5.33
C ASN A 46 4.08 10.49 -5.26
N THR A 47 4.88 10.14 -6.27
CA THR A 47 5.58 8.84 -6.31
C THR A 47 6.44 8.63 -5.06
N SER A 48 7.14 9.65 -4.56
CA SER A 48 8.00 9.51 -3.37
C SER A 48 7.20 9.07 -2.15
N GLU A 49 6.09 9.75 -1.83
CA GLU A 49 5.28 9.38 -0.65
C GLU A 49 4.58 8.04 -0.79
N ILE A 50 4.35 7.57 -2.02
CA ILE A 50 3.82 6.24 -2.31
C ILE A 50 4.89 5.17 -2.06
N LEU A 51 6.13 5.40 -2.48
CA LEU A 51 7.23 4.48 -2.21
C LEU A 51 7.51 4.40 -0.70
N ASP A 52 7.46 5.54 0.00
CA ASP A 52 7.62 5.59 1.46
C ASP A 52 6.58 4.72 2.18
N ILE A 53 5.29 4.80 1.80
CA ILE A 53 4.26 3.95 2.43
C ILE A 53 4.42 2.47 2.03
N VAL A 54 4.84 2.16 0.80
CA VAL A 54 5.12 0.78 0.38
C VAL A 54 6.21 0.15 1.24
N ASP A 55 7.29 0.88 1.52
CA ASP A 55 8.38 0.40 2.38
C ASP A 55 7.90 0.16 3.82
N VAL A 56 7.06 1.04 4.37
CA VAL A 56 6.44 0.84 5.69
C VAL A 56 5.53 -0.41 5.70
N LEU A 57 4.74 -0.63 4.65
CA LEU A 57 3.87 -1.80 4.55
C LEU A 57 4.66 -3.11 4.44
N LEU A 58 5.80 -3.09 3.73
CA LEU A 58 6.74 -4.21 3.66
C LEU A 58 7.37 -4.50 5.01
N GLU A 59 7.87 -3.49 5.72
CA GLU A 59 8.44 -3.63 7.06
C GLU A 59 7.42 -4.22 8.05
N TYR A 60 6.15 -3.85 7.89
CA TYR A 60 5.06 -4.35 8.73
C TYR A 60 4.55 -5.72 8.32
N GLY A 61 5.02 -6.28 7.19
CA GLY A 61 4.59 -7.57 6.65
C GLY A 61 3.14 -7.55 6.16
N VAL A 62 2.65 -6.39 5.72
CA VAL A 62 1.29 -6.23 5.16
C VAL A 62 1.26 -6.60 3.68
N ILE A 63 2.34 -6.33 2.96
CA ILE A 63 2.55 -6.69 1.55
C ILE A 63 3.90 -7.40 1.40
N GLU A 64 4.10 -8.04 0.26
CA GLU A 64 5.31 -8.79 -0.09
C GLU A 64 5.92 -8.27 -1.39
N ARG A 65 7.18 -8.66 -1.66
CA ARG A 65 7.84 -8.42 -2.95
C ARG A 65 7.63 -9.65 -3.83
N GLU A 66 7.55 -9.46 -5.15
CA GLU A 66 7.56 -10.56 -6.13
C GLU A 66 8.79 -11.46 -5.97
#